data_AF-A0A5R8Z7H8-F1
#
_entry.id   AF-A0A5R8Z7H8-F1
#
_cell.length_a   1.000
_cell.length_b   1.000
_cell.length_c   1.000
_cell.angle_alpha   90.00
_cell.angle_beta   90.00
_cell.angle_gamma   90.00
#
_symmetry.space_group_name_H-M   'P 1'
#
loop_
_entity.id
_entity.type
_entity.pdbx_description
1 polymer ?
#
loop_
_entity_poly.entity_id
_entity_poly.type
_entity_poly.pdbx_seq_one_letter_code
_entity_poly.pdbx_strand_id
1 'polypeptide(L)'
;MFNLMNYRAALHNAKRSQRISGETKMLFNPVAPTSRRLQPALFGMFLISCLAGSLAQAASPNTDAGLITLYGKKGDIEDPENDNYATCTIKVPPAGAGRSFDENLNNPSSSCYELRISTISMSNMPPATQILLTDDYFCNTALDDSYDVRRDPESNKNFWVKLRTGAAGATLEEESISALTFKGFASNASPSSGNISKDVQVEDFKISGSSDRMTYTLSCVRIISSTNKNTKRGEYLTPVVNSDWHEAVKESQSVDWTCPADSMISARKHEGDENGNTAYKCASLPGVKVLHAQWSAKFPECGINLKADYDEDKHSYKTCAEKKYDNANAQFLYFSCPADQVMTGRSHEGDENGDTRYQCAELYQGANEAKNRVTVWPASWSAPIKESNSEHACPAGQVMVGRAHKGDENNDTRYLCAKLRAPAN
;
A
#
# COMPACT_ATOMS: atom_id res chain seq x y z
N MET A 1 -5.22 31.36 58.06
CA MET A 1 -4.26 32.15 57.27
C MET A 1 -4.73 32.12 55.81
N PHE A 2 -4.83 33.30 55.21
CA PHE A 2 -5.24 33.65 53.84
C PHE A 2 -4.53 32.79 52.76
N ASN A 3 -5.01 32.62 51.52
CA ASN A 3 -5.64 33.61 50.65
C ASN A 3 -6.36 32.98 49.43
N LEU A 4 -7.47 33.59 49.02
CA LEU A 4 -8.14 33.46 47.71
C LEU A 4 -7.55 34.49 46.73
N MET A 5 -7.41 34.15 45.44
CA MET A 5 -7.47 35.07 44.29
C MET A 5 -7.96 34.25 43.07
N ASN A 6 -9.21 34.33 42.61
CA ASN A 6 -9.84 35.34 41.74
C ASN A 6 -9.01 35.78 40.51
N TYR A 7 -9.47 35.42 39.31
CA TYR A 7 -9.46 36.31 38.15
C TYR A 7 -10.72 36.11 37.30
N ARG A 8 -11.39 37.23 37.03
CA ARG A 8 -12.59 37.41 36.21
C ARG A 8 -12.24 38.38 35.09
N ALA A 9 -12.85 38.14 33.92
CA ALA A 9 -13.23 39.08 32.86
C ALA A 9 -12.15 39.72 31.97
N ALA A 10 -12.32 39.59 30.64
CA ALA A 10 -12.86 40.68 29.80
C ALA A 10 -13.17 40.22 28.37
N LEU A 11 -14.43 40.40 27.96
CA LEU A 11 -14.92 40.51 26.59
C LEU A 11 -14.78 41.97 26.14
N HIS A 12 -14.35 42.26 24.90
CA HIS A 12 -14.85 43.43 24.16
C HIS A 12 -14.57 43.38 22.63
N ASN A 13 -15.69 43.33 21.89
CA ASN A 13 -16.02 43.89 20.58
C ASN A 13 -14.96 44.66 19.74
N ALA A 14 -14.94 44.37 18.44
CA ALA A 14 -14.79 45.37 17.39
C ALA A 14 -15.60 45.01 16.12
N LYS A 15 -16.76 45.65 15.95
CA LYS A 15 -17.43 45.88 14.65
C LYS A 15 -16.94 47.22 14.11
N ARG A 16 -16.50 47.30 12.84
CA ARG A 16 -16.72 48.52 12.04
C ARG A 16 -16.73 48.22 10.53
N SER A 17 -17.83 48.68 9.94
CA SER A 17 -18.17 48.80 8.52
C SER A 17 -17.29 49.83 7.80
N GLN A 18 -17.04 49.65 6.50
CA GLN A 18 -17.28 50.71 5.50
C GLN A 18 -17.33 50.19 4.05
N ARG A 19 -18.16 50.88 3.27
CA ARG A 19 -18.65 50.63 1.90
C ARG A 19 -18.34 51.90 1.09
N ILE A 20 -17.67 51.80 -0.05
CA ILE A 20 -17.52 52.85 -1.09
C ILE A 20 -17.33 52.07 -2.42
N SER A 21 -18.32 51.96 -3.33
CA SER A 21 -18.78 52.92 -4.35
C SER A 21 -17.73 53.27 -5.41
N GLY A 22 -17.96 52.88 -6.67
CA GLY A 22 -17.19 53.36 -7.82
C GLY A 22 -17.61 52.70 -9.14
N GLU A 23 -18.68 53.20 -9.74
CA GLU A 23 -19.04 52.98 -11.16
C GLU A 23 -18.01 53.66 -12.08
N THR A 24 -17.65 53.02 -13.20
CA THR A 24 -17.29 53.75 -14.42
C THR A 24 -17.85 53.05 -15.66
N LYS A 25 -18.49 53.86 -16.50
CA LYS A 25 -19.30 53.54 -17.67
C LYS A 25 -18.50 53.10 -18.91
N MET A 26 -19.26 52.36 -19.73
CA MET A 26 -19.18 52.14 -21.18
C MET A 26 -18.57 53.26 -22.04
N LEU A 27 -17.88 52.84 -23.10
CA LEU A 27 -17.80 53.59 -24.37
C LEU A 27 -18.16 52.67 -25.54
N PHE A 28 -19.16 53.13 -26.29
CA PHE A 28 -19.61 52.70 -27.61
C PHE A 28 -18.58 53.06 -28.70
N ASN A 29 -18.47 52.27 -29.78
CA ASN A 29 -19.05 52.66 -31.08
C ASN A 29 -18.97 51.57 -32.17
N PRO A 30 -19.82 51.66 -33.22
CA PRO A 30 -20.22 50.58 -34.14
C PRO A 30 -19.64 50.71 -35.55
N VAL A 31 -19.71 49.63 -36.36
CA VAL A 31 -19.85 49.72 -37.84
C VAL A 31 -20.60 48.48 -38.36
N ALA A 32 -21.57 48.69 -39.25
CA ALA A 32 -22.37 47.67 -39.96
C ALA A 32 -21.96 47.61 -41.47
N PRO A 33 -22.78 47.09 -42.42
CA PRO A 33 -22.79 45.71 -42.92
C PRO A 33 -22.49 45.59 -44.44
N THR A 34 -22.16 44.40 -44.94
CA THR A 34 -22.20 44.01 -46.38
C THR A 34 -22.12 42.47 -46.45
N SER A 35 -22.63 41.70 -47.41
CA SER A 35 -23.67 41.82 -48.44
C SER A 35 -23.85 40.40 -49.01
N ARG A 36 -25.10 40.02 -49.30
CA ARG A 36 -25.61 38.89 -50.10
C ARG A 36 -24.62 38.16 -51.04
N ARG A 37 -24.76 36.83 -51.12
CA ARG A 37 -24.93 36.12 -52.41
C ARG A 37 -25.79 34.85 -52.26
N LEU A 38 -26.63 34.66 -53.27
CA LEU A 38 -27.66 33.62 -53.46
C LEU A 38 -27.07 32.25 -53.87
N GLN A 39 -27.69 31.17 -53.34
CA GLN A 39 -28.25 29.92 -53.94
C GLN A 39 -27.59 29.22 -55.18
N PRO A 40 -27.84 27.91 -55.47
CA PRO A 40 -29.00 27.06 -55.11
C PRO A 40 -28.64 25.69 -54.45
N ALA A 41 -29.45 25.10 -53.57
CA ALA A 41 -30.70 24.35 -53.79
C ALA A 41 -30.57 23.18 -54.79
N LEU A 42 -30.37 21.97 -54.26
CA LEU A 42 -30.71 20.72 -54.93
C LEU A 42 -31.50 19.83 -53.96
N PHE A 43 -32.74 19.59 -54.34
CA PHE A 43 -33.73 18.73 -53.70
C PHE A 43 -33.25 17.27 -53.76
N GLY A 44 -33.23 16.59 -52.61
CA GLY A 44 -33.01 15.16 -52.49
C GLY A 44 -33.85 14.61 -51.35
N MET A 45 -35.10 14.27 -51.68
CA MET A 45 -36.07 13.66 -50.79
C MET A 45 -35.61 12.23 -50.46
N PHE A 46 -35.29 11.95 -49.20
CA PHE A 46 -35.22 10.57 -48.68
C PHE A 46 -35.86 10.54 -47.28
N LEU A 47 -37.04 9.93 -47.23
CA LEU A 47 -37.70 9.48 -46.00
C LEU A 47 -36.92 8.27 -45.47
N ILE A 48 -36.19 8.45 -44.36
CA ILE A 48 -35.72 7.34 -43.53
C ILE A 48 -36.25 7.59 -42.13
N SER A 49 -37.24 6.77 -41.73
CA SER A 49 -37.70 6.67 -40.36
C SER A 49 -36.57 6.06 -39.51
N CYS A 50 -35.82 6.88 -38.79
CA CYS A 50 -34.92 6.40 -37.75
C CYS A 50 -35.71 6.28 -36.44
N LEU A 51 -36.00 5.04 -36.08
CA LEU A 51 -36.31 4.63 -34.71
C LEU A 51 -35.25 5.22 -33.77
N ALA A 52 -35.70 6.03 -32.81
CA ALA A 52 -34.89 6.46 -31.69
C ALA A 52 -34.61 5.26 -30.78
N GLY A 53 -33.63 4.45 -31.17
CA GLY A 53 -32.99 3.49 -30.27
C GLY A 53 -32.12 4.27 -29.30
N SER A 54 -32.51 4.29 -28.03
CA SER A 54 -31.65 4.68 -26.92
C SER A 54 -30.43 3.76 -26.89
N LEU A 55 -29.38 4.16 -27.62
CA LEU A 55 -28.04 3.64 -27.41
C LEU A 55 -27.61 4.06 -26.02
N ALA A 56 -27.80 3.16 -25.05
CA ALA A 56 -27.04 3.17 -23.82
C ALA A 56 -25.57 3.18 -24.23
N GLN A 57 -24.95 4.34 -24.13
CA GLN A 57 -23.53 4.52 -24.33
C GLN A 57 -22.88 3.76 -23.17
N ALA A 58 -22.53 2.49 -23.41
CA ALA A 58 -21.68 1.74 -22.51
C ALA A 58 -20.41 2.59 -22.36
N ALA A 59 -20.23 3.16 -21.17
CA ALA A 59 -19.03 3.89 -20.84
C ALA A 59 -17.84 2.99 -21.20
N SER A 60 -16.96 3.47 -22.09
CA SER A 60 -15.68 2.81 -22.30
C SER A 60 -15.06 2.56 -20.93
N PRO A 61 -14.57 1.34 -20.63
CA PRO A 61 -13.96 1.06 -19.34
C PRO A 61 -12.82 2.05 -19.16
N ASN A 62 -12.92 2.89 -18.13
CA ASN A 62 -11.87 3.83 -17.77
C ASN A 62 -10.59 2.99 -17.57
N THR A 63 -9.58 3.23 -18.41
CA THR A 63 -8.33 2.46 -18.43
C THR A 63 -7.38 2.88 -17.32
N ASP A 64 -7.68 3.97 -16.62
CA ASP A 64 -6.89 4.45 -15.49
C ASP A 64 -7.14 3.53 -14.29
N ALA A 65 -6.06 3.10 -13.64
CA ALA A 65 -6.16 2.31 -12.41
C ALA A 65 -6.84 3.14 -11.30
N GLY A 66 -7.61 2.49 -10.43
CA GLY A 66 -8.07 3.16 -9.21
C GLY A 66 -6.90 3.45 -8.30
N LEU A 67 -6.98 4.51 -7.51
CA LEU A 67 -5.92 4.91 -6.59
C LEU A 67 -6.49 5.15 -5.20
N ILE A 68 -5.82 4.58 -4.20
CA ILE A 68 -5.99 4.95 -2.79
C ILE A 68 -4.77 5.79 -2.43
N THR A 69 -4.98 7.02 -1.98
CA THR A 69 -3.90 7.89 -1.49
C THR A 69 -4.02 8.01 0.02
N LEU A 70 -2.92 7.77 0.72
CA LEU A 70 -2.82 7.90 2.16
C LEU A 70 -1.92 9.07 2.49
N TYR A 71 -2.29 9.86 3.49
CA TYR A 71 -1.58 11.04 3.93
C TYR A 71 -1.25 10.90 5.40
N GLY A 72 -0.10 11.43 5.80
CA GLY A 72 0.40 11.21 7.14
C GLY A 72 1.68 11.98 7.43
N LYS A 73 2.34 11.59 8.51
CA LYS A 73 3.65 12.09 8.90
C LYS A 73 4.69 10.98 8.88
N LYS A 74 5.93 11.32 8.55
CA LYS A 74 7.10 10.48 8.83
C LYS A 74 7.78 10.93 10.13
N GLY A 75 8.59 10.07 10.73
CA GLY A 75 9.29 10.35 11.97
C GLY A 75 8.40 10.26 13.20
N ASP A 76 8.74 10.98 14.26
CA ASP A 76 8.04 10.91 15.54
C ASP A 76 6.74 11.71 15.55
N ILE A 77 5.60 11.02 15.58
CA ILE A 77 4.28 11.67 15.51
C ILE A 77 3.90 12.38 16.82
N GLU A 78 4.57 12.07 17.92
CA GLU A 78 4.34 12.71 19.22
C GLU A 78 5.15 14.00 19.39
N ASP A 79 6.14 14.23 18.52
CA ASP A 79 6.90 15.47 18.49
C ASP A 79 6.01 16.61 17.96
N PRO A 80 5.72 17.64 18.78
CA PRO A 80 4.89 18.76 18.37
C PRO A 80 5.53 19.60 17.25
N GLU A 81 6.85 19.52 17.07
CA GLU A 81 7.57 20.24 16.02
C GLU A 81 7.67 19.45 14.71
N ASN A 82 7.28 18.17 14.69
CA ASN A 82 7.31 17.36 13.48
C ASN A 82 6.25 17.80 12.47
N ASP A 83 6.69 18.46 11.40
CA ASP A 83 5.90 18.90 10.25
C ASP A 83 6.21 18.11 8.96
N ASN A 84 6.82 16.92 9.09
CA ASN A 84 7.23 16.07 7.98
C ASN A 84 6.05 15.31 7.36
N TYR A 85 5.15 16.04 6.71
CA TYR A 85 4.00 15.49 6.02
C TYR A 85 4.41 14.82 4.71
N ALA A 86 3.86 13.63 4.48
CA ALA A 86 4.12 12.87 3.27
C ALA A 86 2.85 12.11 2.83
N THR A 87 2.91 11.57 1.61
CA THR A 87 1.81 10.81 1.02
C THR A 87 2.34 9.57 0.32
N CYS A 88 1.51 8.55 0.23
CA CYS A 88 1.77 7.37 -0.59
C CYS A 88 0.52 6.97 -1.36
N THR A 89 0.69 6.15 -2.41
CA THR A 89 -0.42 5.74 -3.27
C THR A 89 -0.39 4.24 -3.52
N ILE A 90 -1.55 3.61 -3.33
CA ILE A 90 -1.77 2.20 -3.61
C ILE A 90 -2.63 2.07 -4.87
N LYS A 91 -2.13 1.32 -5.86
CA LYS A 91 -2.84 1.08 -7.12
C LYS A 91 -3.87 -0.04 -6.94
N VAL A 92 -5.09 0.23 -7.40
CA VAL A 92 -6.21 -0.71 -7.34
C VAL A 92 -6.43 -1.33 -8.72
N PRO A 93 -6.36 -2.67 -8.85
CA PRO A 93 -6.63 -3.37 -10.10
C PRO A 93 -8.02 -3.07 -10.64
N PRO A 94 -8.22 -3.10 -11.97
CA PRO A 94 -9.52 -2.85 -12.57
C PRO A 94 -10.59 -3.86 -12.12
N ALA A 95 -11.86 -3.48 -12.28
CA ALA A 95 -12.97 -4.37 -11.95
C ALA A 95 -12.93 -5.65 -12.76
N GLY A 96 -13.36 -6.76 -12.14
CA GLY A 96 -13.29 -8.07 -12.76
C GLY A 96 -11.90 -8.71 -12.73
N ALA A 97 -10.87 -8.07 -12.18
CA ALA A 97 -9.56 -8.70 -12.02
C ALA A 97 -9.59 -9.89 -11.04
N GLY A 98 -10.55 -9.90 -10.09
CA GLY A 98 -10.70 -10.98 -9.12
C GLY A 98 -9.48 -11.20 -8.22
N ARG A 99 -8.68 -10.14 -8.03
CA ARG A 99 -7.47 -10.07 -7.23
C ARG A 99 -7.80 -9.67 -5.80
N SER A 100 -7.09 -10.29 -4.85
CA SER A 100 -7.00 -9.89 -3.46
C SER A 100 -5.53 -9.74 -3.11
N PHE A 101 -5.14 -8.61 -2.53
CA PHE A 101 -3.79 -8.43 -1.99
C PHE A 101 -3.83 -7.49 -0.78
N ASP A 102 -2.83 -7.64 0.06
CA ASP A 102 -2.67 -6.90 1.30
C ASP A 102 -1.44 -6.01 1.14
N GLU A 103 -1.61 -4.72 1.41
CA GLU A 103 -0.53 -3.75 1.50
C GLU A 103 -0.23 -3.52 2.98
N ASN A 104 0.86 -4.13 3.47
CA ASN A 104 1.40 -3.82 4.80
C ASN A 104 2.19 -2.52 4.71
N LEU A 105 1.76 -1.48 5.44
CA LEU A 105 2.36 -0.15 5.38
C LEU A 105 3.71 -0.09 6.11
N ASN A 106 3.99 -1.05 7.00
CA ASN A 106 5.27 -1.21 7.69
C ASN A 106 6.28 -2.08 6.92
N ASN A 107 5.95 -2.48 5.68
CA ASN A 107 6.86 -3.23 4.82
C ASN A 107 7.86 -2.30 4.11
N PRO A 108 9.18 -2.53 4.20
CA PRO A 108 10.20 -1.69 3.54
C PRO A 108 10.09 -1.58 2.01
N SER A 109 9.36 -2.48 1.34
CA SER A 109 9.08 -2.36 -0.10
C SER A 109 7.83 -1.53 -0.42
N SER A 110 7.03 -1.19 0.59
CA SER A 110 5.83 -0.37 0.41
C SER A 110 6.21 1.08 0.15
N SER A 111 5.48 1.74 -0.76
CA SER A 111 5.58 3.19 -0.93
C SER A 111 5.12 3.96 0.32
N CYS A 112 4.41 3.29 1.23
CA CYS A 112 3.90 3.85 2.48
C CYS A 112 4.84 3.59 3.67
N TYR A 113 6.02 2.99 3.46
CA TYR A 113 6.94 2.67 4.55
C TYR A 113 7.29 3.90 5.39
N GLU A 114 7.20 3.72 6.72
CA GLU A 114 7.38 4.73 7.77
C GLU A 114 6.35 5.87 7.78
N LEU A 115 5.36 5.85 6.89
CA LEU A 115 4.29 6.85 6.87
C LEU A 115 3.23 6.47 7.90
N ARG A 116 3.04 7.34 8.89
CA ARG A 116 1.98 7.21 9.89
C ARG A 116 0.73 7.92 9.39
N ILE A 117 -0.30 7.15 9.04
CA ILE A 117 -1.46 7.64 8.27
C ILE A 117 -2.47 8.36 9.15
N SER A 118 -2.89 9.57 8.77
CA SER A 118 -4.00 10.29 9.38
C SER A 118 -5.24 10.38 8.50
N THR A 119 -5.06 10.56 7.18
CA THR A 119 -6.16 10.74 6.23
C THR A 119 -6.01 9.86 4.99
N ILE A 120 -7.12 9.67 4.30
CA ILE A 120 -7.25 8.83 3.10
C ILE A 120 -8.10 9.55 2.05
N SER A 121 -7.73 9.36 0.79
CA SER A 121 -8.58 9.70 -0.35
C SER A 121 -8.58 8.54 -1.35
N MET A 122 -9.61 8.49 -2.19
CA MET A 122 -9.73 7.49 -3.25
C MET A 122 -10.18 8.15 -4.54
N SER A 123 -9.56 7.78 -5.66
CA SER A 123 -9.92 8.31 -6.97
C SER A 123 -10.06 7.21 -8.01
N ASN A 124 -10.99 7.43 -8.94
CA ASN A 124 -11.25 6.57 -10.09
C ASN A 124 -11.43 5.08 -9.70
N MET A 125 -12.12 4.82 -8.59
CA MET A 125 -12.17 3.46 -8.05
C MET A 125 -13.06 2.55 -8.91
N PRO A 126 -12.65 1.29 -9.16
CA PRO A 126 -13.48 0.33 -9.86
C PRO A 126 -14.72 -0.05 -9.03
N PRO A 127 -15.83 -0.44 -9.66
CA PRO A 127 -17.04 -0.84 -8.95
C PRO A 127 -16.87 -2.14 -8.16
N ALA A 128 -17.61 -2.24 -7.06
CA ALA A 128 -17.64 -3.41 -6.16
C ALA A 128 -16.25 -3.83 -5.65
N THR A 129 -15.33 -2.88 -5.51
CA THR A 129 -14.05 -3.06 -4.83
C THR A 129 -14.32 -3.05 -3.33
N GLN A 130 -13.84 -4.08 -2.62
CA GLN A 130 -13.88 -4.11 -1.15
C GLN A 130 -12.50 -3.72 -0.63
N ILE A 131 -12.49 -2.89 0.41
CA ILE A 131 -11.28 -2.38 1.03
C ILE A 131 -11.41 -2.59 2.54
N LEU A 132 -10.40 -3.18 3.15
CA LEU A 132 -10.28 -3.30 4.60
C LEU A 132 -9.09 -2.46 5.05
N LEU A 133 -9.35 -1.53 5.97
CA LEU A 133 -8.35 -0.74 6.68
C LEU A 133 -8.25 -1.29 8.12
N THR A 134 -7.05 -1.56 8.63
CA THR A 134 -6.86 -2.05 10.01
C THR A 134 -5.44 -1.78 10.53
N ASP A 135 -5.30 -1.71 11.84
CA ASP A 135 -4.01 -1.66 12.54
C ASP A 135 -3.35 -3.04 12.76
N ASP A 136 -3.97 -4.13 12.27
CA ASP A 136 -3.33 -5.45 12.24
C ASP A 136 -2.42 -5.62 11.01
N TYR A 137 -1.15 -5.99 11.25
CA TYR A 137 -0.13 -6.19 10.20
C TYR A 137 -0.50 -7.22 9.11
N PHE A 138 -1.43 -8.14 9.39
CA PHE A 138 -1.86 -9.19 8.47
C PHE A 138 -3.29 -8.98 7.96
N CYS A 139 -3.81 -7.77 8.10
CA CYS A 139 -5.16 -7.41 7.66
C CYS A 139 -6.24 -8.32 8.29
N ASN A 140 -6.09 -8.70 9.57
CA ASN A 140 -7.13 -9.39 10.33
C ASN A 140 -8.11 -8.41 10.95
N THR A 141 -9.26 -8.93 11.43
CA THR A 141 -10.31 -8.12 12.07
C THR A 141 -10.51 -8.47 13.54
N ALA A 142 -9.58 -9.22 14.14
CA ALA A 142 -9.57 -9.49 15.57
C ALA A 142 -9.20 -8.19 16.30
N LEU A 143 -9.85 -7.93 17.44
CA LEU A 143 -9.61 -6.73 18.24
C LEU A 143 -9.00 -7.09 19.60
N ASP A 144 -8.22 -6.16 20.13
CA ASP A 144 -7.61 -6.16 21.46
C ASP A 144 -7.57 -4.72 22.02
N ASP A 145 -7.22 -4.57 23.29
CA ASP A 145 -7.09 -3.29 23.98
C ASP A 145 -5.66 -2.70 23.92
N SER A 146 -4.72 -3.45 23.34
CA SER A 146 -3.33 -3.04 23.11
C SER A 146 -3.24 -1.85 22.16
N TYR A 147 -2.65 -0.75 22.64
CA TYR A 147 -2.53 0.50 21.91
C TYR A 147 -1.18 1.17 22.16
N ASP A 148 -0.39 1.33 21.11
CA ASP A 148 0.82 2.15 21.08
C ASP A 148 0.87 2.90 19.74
N VAL A 149 0.70 4.22 19.82
CA VAL A 149 0.68 5.09 18.64
C VAL A 149 2.08 5.49 18.19
N ARG A 150 3.09 5.46 19.06
CA ARG A 150 4.39 5.99 18.67
C ARG A 150 5.11 5.07 17.70
N ARG A 151 4.99 3.75 17.88
CA ARG A 151 5.70 2.75 17.05
C ARG A 151 4.83 1.83 16.20
N ASP A 152 3.51 1.90 16.36
CA ASP A 152 2.53 1.02 15.69
C ASP A 152 2.89 -0.46 15.74
N PRO A 153 3.10 -1.07 16.92
CA PRO A 153 3.52 -2.45 17.02
C PRO A 153 2.51 -3.44 16.41
N GLU A 154 2.98 -4.65 16.07
CA GLU A 154 2.13 -5.77 15.60
C GLU A 154 1.00 -6.13 16.60
N SER A 155 1.19 -5.78 17.88
CA SER A 155 0.21 -5.98 18.94
C SER A 155 -1.00 -5.04 18.86
N ASN A 156 -0.90 -3.92 18.13
CA ASN A 156 -2.05 -3.04 17.90
C ASN A 156 -3.15 -3.80 17.16
N LYS A 157 -4.35 -3.81 17.74
CA LYS A 157 -5.56 -4.44 17.19
C LYS A 157 -6.80 -3.65 17.62
N ASN A 158 -6.74 -2.35 17.48
CA ASN A 158 -7.73 -1.41 17.96
C ASN A 158 -8.86 -1.21 16.96
N PHE A 159 -8.66 -1.39 15.66
CA PHE A 159 -9.73 -1.09 14.71
C PHE A 159 -9.70 -1.87 13.41
N TRP A 160 -10.86 -1.89 12.77
CA TRP A 160 -10.96 -2.13 11.35
C TRP A 160 -12.15 -1.37 10.74
N VAL A 161 -12.00 -1.00 9.48
CA VAL A 161 -13.05 -0.35 8.66
C VAL A 161 -13.17 -1.09 7.34
N LYS A 162 -14.38 -1.49 6.97
CA LYS A 162 -14.71 -2.10 5.69
C LYS A 162 -15.41 -1.09 4.80
N LEU A 163 -14.79 -0.82 3.66
CA LEU A 163 -15.31 0.07 2.64
C LEU A 163 -15.67 -0.74 1.40
N ARG A 164 -16.67 -0.27 0.66
CA ARG A 164 -17.04 -0.81 -0.63
C ARG A 164 -17.37 0.29 -1.62
N THR A 165 -16.95 0.10 -2.86
CA THR A 165 -17.28 1.01 -3.95
C THR A 165 -18.53 0.55 -4.70
N GLY A 166 -19.40 1.49 -5.08
CA GLY A 166 -20.64 1.26 -5.80
C GLY A 166 -20.43 1.21 -7.32
N ALA A 167 -20.22 2.38 -7.91
CA ALA A 167 -20.08 2.56 -9.36
C ALA A 167 -18.61 2.69 -9.80
N ALA A 168 -18.38 2.58 -11.12
CA ALA A 168 -17.08 2.86 -11.70
C ALA A 168 -16.75 4.35 -11.60
N GLY A 169 -15.51 4.65 -11.21
CA GLY A 169 -15.09 6.02 -10.96
C GLY A 169 -15.48 6.54 -9.58
N ALA A 170 -15.80 5.66 -8.62
CA ALA A 170 -16.11 6.06 -7.25
C ALA A 170 -14.95 6.87 -6.63
N THR A 171 -15.29 7.86 -5.82
CA THR A 171 -14.34 8.80 -5.21
C THR A 171 -14.62 8.96 -3.73
N LEU A 172 -13.54 8.98 -2.94
CA LEU A 172 -13.54 9.44 -1.55
C LEU A 172 -12.69 10.70 -1.52
N GLU A 173 -13.31 11.85 -1.33
CA GLU A 173 -12.59 13.07 -1.00
C GLU A 173 -11.83 12.86 0.31
N GLU A 174 -10.73 13.59 0.49
CA GLU A 174 -9.86 13.40 1.65
C GLU A 174 -10.65 13.42 2.97
N GLU A 175 -10.48 12.36 3.75
CA GLU A 175 -11.18 12.14 5.02
C GLU A 175 -10.23 11.58 6.05
N SER A 176 -10.46 11.94 7.32
CA SER A 176 -9.70 11.38 8.43
C SER A 176 -10.04 9.90 8.62
N ILE A 177 -9.04 9.06 8.89
CA ILE A 177 -9.26 7.62 9.15
C ILE A 177 -10.27 7.43 10.30
N SER A 178 -10.14 8.23 11.36
CA SER A 178 -11.06 8.24 12.51
C SER A 178 -12.49 8.70 12.19
N ALA A 179 -12.68 9.45 11.11
CA ALA A 179 -14.00 9.90 10.65
C ALA A 179 -14.74 8.83 9.84
N LEU A 180 -14.09 7.73 9.44
CA LEU A 180 -14.72 6.59 8.76
C LEU A 180 -15.51 5.66 9.70
N THR A 181 -15.96 6.19 10.83
CA THR A 181 -16.64 5.47 11.91
C THR A 181 -18.16 5.65 11.83
N PHE A 182 -18.69 5.50 10.62
CA PHE A 182 -20.11 5.55 10.32
C PHE A 182 -20.52 4.38 9.41
N LYS A 183 -21.82 4.21 9.15
CA LYS A 183 -22.32 3.26 8.14
C LYS A 183 -23.09 3.99 7.08
N GLY A 184 -22.87 3.65 5.82
CA GLY A 184 -23.51 4.29 4.68
C GLY A 184 -22.52 4.95 3.73
N PHE A 185 -23.03 5.73 2.78
CA PHE A 185 -22.21 6.41 1.79
C PHE A 185 -21.47 7.59 2.40
N ALA A 186 -20.18 7.69 2.10
CA ALA A 186 -19.39 8.87 2.41
C ALA A 186 -19.97 10.07 1.64
N SER A 187 -20.16 11.18 2.35
CA SER A 187 -20.71 12.41 1.82
C SER A 187 -19.84 13.63 2.17
N ASN A 188 -18.61 13.40 2.61
CA ASN A 188 -17.65 14.45 2.89
C ASN A 188 -17.29 15.21 1.61
N ALA A 189 -16.94 16.47 1.78
CA ALA A 189 -16.64 17.37 0.68
C ALA A 189 -15.27 18.00 0.88
N SER A 190 -14.51 18.12 -0.20
CA SER A 190 -13.24 18.82 -0.22
C SER A 190 -13.47 20.31 0.09
N PRO A 191 -12.86 20.88 1.14
CA PRO A 191 -13.04 22.28 1.50
C PRO A 191 -12.54 23.25 0.43
N SER A 192 -11.57 22.83 -0.39
CA SER A 192 -10.92 23.65 -1.41
C SER A 192 -11.62 23.62 -2.76
N SER A 193 -12.08 22.43 -3.20
CA SER A 193 -12.69 22.26 -4.52
C SER A 193 -14.22 22.22 -4.49
N GLY A 194 -14.83 21.93 -3.34
CA GLY A 194 -16.27 21.67 -3.24
C GLY A 194 -16.70 20.32 -3.82
N ASN A 195 -15.77 19.49 -4.29
CA ASN A 195 -16.06 18.13 -4.70
C ASN A 195 -16.60 17.32 -3.51
N ILE A 196 -17.45 16.34 -3.80
CA ILE A 196 -18.10 15.50 -2.80
C ILE A 196 -17.77 14.05 -3.12
N SER A 197 -17.53 13.26 -2.09
CA SER A 197 -17.40 11.80 -2.19
C SER A 197 -18.60 11.17 -2.90
N LYS A 198 -18.34 10.18 -3.75
CA LYS A 198 -19.34 9.51 -4.59
C LYS A 198 -19.10 8.01 -4.57
N ASP A 199 -20.16 7.26 -4.31
CA ASP A 199 -20.18 5.81 -4.45
C ASP A 199 -19.11 5.06 -3.62
N VAL A 200 -18.65 5.64 -2.51
CA VAL A 200 -17.85 4.94 -1.49
C VAL A 200 -18.70 4.77 -0.24
N GLN A 201 -18.89 3.52 0.17
CA GLN A 201 -19.71 3.15 1.31
C GLN A 201 -18.84 2.57 2.43
N VAL A 202 -19.04 3.03 3.66
CA VAL A 202 -18.60 2.29 4.84
C VAL A 202 -19.65 1.21 5.14
N GLU A 203 -19.30 -0.05 4.87
CA GLU A 203 -20.19 -1.19 5.09
C GLU A 203 -20.27 -1.56 6.57
N ASP A 204 -19.10 -1.60 7.23
CA ASP A 204 -19.00 -1.97 8.63
C ASP A 204 -17.68 -1.47 9.22
N PHE A 205 -17.65 -1.30 10.53
CA PHE A 205 -16.42 -0.97 11.26
C PHE A 205 -16.54 -1.45 12.71
N LYS A 206 -15.40 -1.68 13.35
CA LYS A 206 -15.32 -1.83 14.80
C LYS A 206 -14.06 -1.19 15.34
N ILE A 207 -14.15 -0.75 16.59
CA ILE A 207 -13.09 -0.06 17.32
C ILE A 207 -13.08 -0.62 18.75
N SER A 208 -11.89 -0.84 19.30
CA SER A 208 -11.66 -0.94 20.74
C SER A 208 -11.10 0.40 21.26
N GLY A 209 -11.74 0.96 22.27
CA GLY A 209 -11.43 2.31 22.76
C GLY A 209 -12.11 3.42 21.94
N SER A 210 -11.42 4.56 21.77
CA SER A 210 -11.93 5.73 21.06
C SER A 210 -11.48 5.74 19.59
N SER A 211 -12.25 6.42 18.72
CA SER A 211 -11.93 6.58 17.29
C SER A 211 -10.61 7.30 17.03
N ASP A 212 -10.15 8.14 17.97
CA ASP A 212 -8.88 8.85 17.84
C ASP A 212 -7.68 7.88 17.77
N ARG A 213 -7.82 6.69 18.36
CA ARG A 213 -6.81 5.62 18.30
C ARG A 213 -6.54 5.09 16.90
N MET A 214 -7.43 5.37 15.94
CA MET A 214 -7.26 4.96 14.54
C MET A 214 -6.29 5.88 13.78
N THR A 215 -6.04 7.08 14.31
CA THR A 215 -5.12 8.03 13.69
C THR A 215 -3.69 7.55 13.93
N TYR A 216 -2.89 7.53 12.87
CA TYR A 216 -1.50 7.10 12.84
C TYR A 216 -1.24 5.61 13.02
N THR A 217 -2.22 4.79 13.39
CA THR A 217 -2.06 3.34 13.65
C THR A 217 -2.47 2.44 12.48
N LEU A 218 -2.83 2.99 11.32
CA LEU A 218 -3.15 2.15 10.16
C LEU A 218 -1.89 1.38 9.73
N SER A 219 -1.96 0.04 9.78
CA SER A 219 -0.86 -0.85 9.43
C SER A 219 -1.10 -1.64 8.15
N CYS A 220 -2.36 -1.92 7.79
CA CYS A 220 -2.66 -2.79 6.66
C CYS A 220 -3.89 -2.33 5.87
N VAL A 221 -3.76 -2.37 4.54
CA VAL A 221 -4.84 -2.11 3.58
C VAL A 221 -5.04 -3.34 2.69
N ARG A 222 -6.14 -4.08 2.88
CA ARG A 222 -6.51 -5.21 2.00
C ARG A 222 -7.46 -4.73 0.93
N ILE A 223 -7.13 -5.02 -0.32
CA ILE A 223 -7.92 -4.64 -1.50
C ILE A 223 -8.40 -5.90 -2.20
N ILE A 224 -9.72 -6.00 -2.38
CA ILE A 224 -10.36 -7.10 -3.10
C ILE A 224 -11.13 -6.51 -4.28
N SER A 225 -10.58 -6.71 -5.47
CA SER A 225 -11.25 -6.34 -6.72
C SER A 225 -12.39 -7.32 -7.03
N SER A 226 -13.47 -6.80 -7.60
CA SER A 226 -14.64 -7.60 -7.95
C SER A 226 -14.31 -8.72 -8.96
N THR A 227 -15.10 -9.78 -8.93
CA THR A 227 -15.15 -10.81 -9.97
C THR A 227 -16.47 -10.69 -10.73
N ASN A 228 -16.47 -11.07 -12.00
CA ASN A 228 -17.70 -11.25 -12.78
C ASN A 228 -17.63 -12.57 -13.58
N LYS A 229 -18.72 -12.93 -14.24
CA LYS A 229 -18.83 -14.17 -15.05
C LYS A 229 -17.78 -14.29 -16.18
N ASN A 230 -17.16 -13.18 -16.56
CA ASN A 230 -16.12 -13.11 -17.58
C ASN A 230 -14.71 -12.99 -16.97
N THR A 231 -14.57 -12.96 -15.64
CA THR A 231 -13.26 -12.99 -14.96
C THR A 231 -12.59 -14.32 -15.26
N LYS A 232 -11.72 -14.32 -16.26
CA LYS A 232 -10.84 -15.44 -16.55
C LYS A 232 -9.73 -15.48 -15.50
N ARG A 233 -9.33 -16.68 -15.08
CA ARG A 233 -8.18 -16.88 -14.21
C ARG A 233 -7.28 -17.93 -14.85
N GLY A 234 -5.98 -17.65 -14.92
CA GLY A 234 -5.02 -18.65 -15.33
C GLY A 234 -4.87 -19.77 -14.28
N GLU A 235 -4.32 -20.89 -14.74
CA GLU A 235 -4.00 -22.04 -13.92
C GLU A 235 -2.84 -21.75 -12.96
N TYR A 236 -2.74 -22.56 -11.90
CA TYR A 236 -1.58 -22.49 -11.03
C TYR A 236 -0.35 -23.06 -11.76
N LEU A 237 0.74 -22.30 -11.72
CA LEU A 237 2.03 -22.72 -12.22
C LEU A 237 2.74 -23.55 -11.16
N THR A 238 3.52 -24.54 -11.59
CA THR A 238 4.32 -25.40 -10.70
C THR A 238 5.80 -25.12 -10.94
N PRO A 239 6.45 -24.29 -10.11
CA PRO A 239 7.89 -24.04 -10.18
C PRO A 239 8.69 -25.33 -10.02
N VAL A 240 9.71 -25.50 -10.85
CA VAL A 240 10.67 -26.60 -10.76
C VAL A 240 11.81 -26.14 -9.87
N VAL A 241 11.86 -26.67 -8.65
CA VAL A 241 12.91 -26.39 -7.67
C VAL A 241 14.18 -27.14 -8.04
N ASN A 242 15.33 -26.46 -8.06
CA ASN A 242 16.62 -27.12 -8.23
C ASN A 242 16.88 -28.07 -7.04
N SER A 243 17.38 -29.28 -7.31
CA SER A 243 17.70 -30.25 -6.26
C SER A 243 18.80 -29.75 -5.33
N ASP A 244 19.73 -28.97 -5.88
CA ASP A 244 20.98 -28.64 -5.22
C ASP A 244 20.92 -27.26 -4.57
N TRP A 245 21.53 -27.16 -3.39
CA TRP A 245 21.80 -25.88 -2.74
C TRP A 245 22.91 -25.17 -3.51
N HIS A 246 22.78 -23.86 -3.67
CA HIS A 246 23.91 -23.04 -4.12
C HIS A 246 25.05 -23.10 -3.10
N GLU A 247 26.26 -22.82 -3.58
CA GLU A 247 27.43 -22.70 -2.70
C GLU A 247 27.14 -21.70 -1.59
N ALA A 248 27.39 -22.11 -0.36
CA ALA A 248 27.06 -21.31 0.79
C ALA A 248 27.99 -20.09 0.86
N VAL A 249 27.41 -18.92 1.06
CA VAL A 249 28.11 -17.65 1.10
C VAL A 249 28.11 -17.15 2.54
N LYS A 250 29.27 -16.64 2.98
CA LYS A 250 29.35 -15.95 4.26
C LYS A 250 28.60 -14.62 4.15
N GLU A 251 27.51 -14.52 4.88
CA GLU A 251 26.55 -13.44 4.70
C GLU A 251 27.11 -12.07 5.11
N SER A 252 27.98 -12.05 6.13
CA SER A 252 28.65 -10.84 6.62
C SER A 252 29.63 -10.19 5.62
N GLN A 253 29.84 -10.77 4.43
CA GLN A 253 30.76 -10.26 3.41
C GLN A 253 30.10 -9.31 2.40
N SER A 254 28.86 -8.86 2.65
CA SER A 254 28.16 -7.89 1.80
C SER A 254 27.99 -8.36 0.35
N VAL A 255 27.57 -9.62 0.17
CA VAL A 255 27.40 -10.20 -1.16
C VAL A 255 25.96 -10.01 -1.63
N ASP A 256 25.80 -9.26 -2.72
CA ASP A 256 24.57 -9.25 -3.50
C ASP A 256 24.38 -10.64 -4.13
N TRP A 257 23.60 -11.50 -3.46
CA TRP A 257 23.31 -12.82 -3.96
C TRP A 257 21.98 -12.83 -4.72
N THR A 258 21.99 -13.41 -5.92
CA THR A 258 20.78 -13.55 -6.76
C THR A 258 20.71 -14.96 -7.32
N CYS A 259 19.49 -15.46 -7.46
CA CYS A 259 19.22 -16.67 -8.21
C CYS A 259 19.68 -16.51 -9.67
N PRO A 260 20.05 -17.61 -10.36
CA PRO A 260 20.35 -17.58 -11.80
C PRO A 260 19.23 -16.94 -12.63
N ALA A 261 19.56 -16.56 -13.87
CA ALA A 261 18.59 -15.94 -14.78
C ALA A 261 17.28 -16.75 -14.89
N ASP A 262 16.15 -16.04 -14.94
CA ASP A 262 14.81 -16.62 -15.01
C ASP A 262 14.44 -17.59 -13.86
N SER A 263 15.04 -17.39 -12.68
CA SER A 263 14.73 -18.17 -11.48
C SER A 263 14.50 -17.31 -10.23
N MET A 264 13.86 -17.90 -9.22
CA MET A 264 13.40 -17.21 -8.00
C MET A 264 13.69 -18.05 -6.76
N ILE A 265 13.81 -17.41 -5.60
CA ILE A 265 14.13 -18.09 -4.35
C ILE A 265 12.98 -19.02 -3.95
N SER A 266 13.31 -20.27 -3.61
CA SER A 266 12.35 -21.27 -3.15
C SER A 266 12.71 -21.88 -1.79
N ALA A 267 13.99 -21.81 -1.38
CA ALA A 267 14.42 -22.24 -0.06
C ALA A 267 15.63 -21.44 0.41
N ARG A 268 15.82 -21.37 1.73
CA ARG A 268 16.99 -20.81 2.40
C ARG A 268 17.45 -21.77 3.49
N LYS A 269 18.76 -21.88 3.65
CA LYS A 269 19.43 -22.59 4.73
C LYS A 269 20.48 -21.67 5.33
N HIS A 270 20.59 -21.65 6.65
CA HIS A 270 21.58 -20.87 7.38
C HIS A 270 22.18 -21.73 8.49
N GLU A 271 23.51 -21.85 8.51
CA GLU A 271 24.26 -22.59 9.54
C GLU A 271 25.24 -21.67 10.27
N GLY A 272 25.18 -21.67 11.60
CA GLY A 272 26.01 -20.82 12.47
C GLY A 272 25.29 -19.62 13.08
N ASP A 273 26.08 -18.81 13.80
CA ASP A 273 25.85 -17.41 14.19
C ASP A 273 26.66 -16.49 13.24
N GLU A 274 26.42 -15.16 13.25
CA GLU A 274 27.12 -13.93 12.75
C GLU A 274 28.16 -13.99 11.61
N ASN A 275 28.82 -15.12 11.44
CA ASN A 275 29.76 -15.49 10.39
C ASN A 275 29.31 -16.74 9.60
N GLY A 276 28.08 -17.16 9.80
CA GLY A 276 27.47 -18.37 9.27
C GLY A 276 27.31 -18.36 7.75
N ASN A 277 27.24 -19.56 7.21
CA ASN A 277 27.11 -19.79 5.78
C ASN A 277 25.63 -19.87 5.41
N THR A 278 25.19 -19.00 4.49
CA THR A 278 23.84 -19.01 3.96
C THR A 278 23.83 -19.63 2.57
N ALA A 279 22.93 -20.58 2.35
CA ALA A 279 22.68 -21.18 1.05
C ALA A 279 21.22 -21.02 0.66
N TYR A 280 20.97 -21.02 -0.65
CA TYR A 280 19.63 -20.87 -1.21
C TYR A 280 19.34 -21.97 -2.23
N LYS A 281 18.06 -22.28 -2.43
CA LYS A 281 17.58 -22.98 -3.62
C LYS A 281 16.76 -22.03 -4.46
N CYS A 282 16.93 -22.18 -5.76
CA CYS A 282 16.14 -21.46 -6.75
C CYS A 282 15.16 -22.41 -7.43
N ALA A 283 14.01 -21.88 -7.80
CA ALA A 283 13.05 -22.53 -8.68
C ALA A 283 12.96 -21.79 -10.01
N SER A 284 12.59 -22.49 -11.07
CA SER A 284 12.36 -21.90 -12.39
C SER A 284 11.00 -22.33 -12.94
N LEU A 285 10.49 -21.57 -13.91
CA LEU A 285 9.25 -21.88 -14.60
C LEU A 285 9.51 -21.93 -16.12
N PRO A 286 9.27 -23.07 -16.79
CA PRO A 286 9.43 -23.17 -18.23
C PRO A 286 8.61 -22.11 -18.98
N GLY A 287 9.27 -21.34 -19.85
CA GLY A 287 8.62 -20.31 -20.66
C GLY A 287 8.24 -19.02 -19.91
N VAL A 288 8.66 -18.87 -18.65
CA VAL A 288 8.48 -17.65 -17.87
C VAL A 288 9.80 -16.88 -17.78
N LYS A 289 9.72 -15.56 -17.94
CA LYS A 289 10.84 -14.62 -17.82
C LYS A 289 10.76 -13.86 -16.52
N VAL A 290 11.90 -13.70 -15.87
CA VAL A 290 12.09 -12.82 -14.71
C VAL A 290 12.54 -11.46 -15.23
N LEU A 291 11.69 -10.45 -15.08
CA LEU A 291 11.92 -9.11 -15.61
C LEU A 291 11.75 -8.06 -14.51
N HIS A 292 12.29 -6.87 -14.78
CA HIS A 292 12.19 -5.71 -13.88
C HIS A 292 12.66 -6.00 -12.45
N ALA A 293 13.71 -6.81 -12.31
CA ALA A 293 14.31 -7.10 -11.00
C ALA A 293 14.87 -5.82 -10.38
N GLN A 294 14.40 -5.45 -9.20
CA GLN A 294 14.81 -4.25 -8.47
C GLN A 294 15.11 -4.60 -7.02
N TRP A 295 16.18 -3.99 -6.48
CA TRP A 295 16.50 -4.09 -5.07
C TRP A 295 15.60 -3.16 -4.25
N SER A 296 15.13 -3.63 -3.11
CA SER A 296 14.46 -2.80 -2.11
C SER A 296 15.42 -1.74 -1.54
N ALA A 297 14.86 -0.77 -0.82
CA ALA A 297 15.65 0.02 0.12
C ALA A 297 16.41 -0.92 1.08
N LYS A 298 17.56 -0.44 1.55
CA LYS A 298 18.26 -1.06 2.67
C LYS A 298 17.47 -0.81 3.96
N PHE A 299 17.37 -1.82 4.81
CA PHE A 299 16.72 -1.70 6.11
C PHE A 299 17.37 -2.66 7.12
N PRO A 300 17.35 -2.32 8.42
CA PRO A 300 17.84 -3.18 9.49
C PRO A 300 16.87 -4.36 9.71
N GLU A 301 17.31 -5.58 9.43
CA GLU A 301 16.42 -6.75 9.44
C GLU A 301 16.13 -7.31 10.84
N CYS A 302 16.93 -6.93 11.83
CA CYS A 302 16.78 -7.22 13.26
C CYS A 302 15.44 -6.79 13.91
N GLY A 303 14.50 -6.22 13.16
CA GLY A 303 13.16 -5.89 13.65
C GLY A 303 12.95 -4.45 14.09
N ILE A 304 11.77 -4.23 14.68
CA ILE A 304 11.30 -2.92 15.17
C ILE A 304 11.51 -2.85 16.68
N ASN A 305 12.19 -1.79 17.14
CA ASN A 305 12.38 -1.53 18.57
C ASN A 305 11.32 -0.62 19.15
N LEU A 306 10.51 -1.15 20.06
CA LEU A 306 9.44 -0.37 20.68
C LEU A 306 9.95 0.72 21.63
N LYS A 307 11.20 0.64 22.09
CA LYS A 307 11.81 1.58 23.05
C LYS A 307 13.03 2.32 22.49
N ALA A 308 13.20 2.34 21.16
CA ALA A 308 14.34 3.03 20.58
C ALA A 308 14.23 4.55 20.74
N ASP A 309 15.37 5.18 21.04
CA ASP A 309 15.51 6.63 21.05
C ASP A 309 15.26 7.16 19.63
N TYR A 310 14.53 8.28 19.52
CA TYR A 310 14.42 9.01 18.27
C TYR A 310 15.70 9.82 18.03
N ASP A 311 16.22 9.77 16.81
CA ASP A 311 17.36 10.58 16.38
C ASP A 311 16.82 11.78 15.61
N GLU A 312 16.82 12.94 16.26
CA GLU A 312 16.29 14.20 15.70
C GLU A 312 17.07 14.62 14.46
N ASP A 313 18.39 14.42 14.43
CA ASP A 313 19.25 14.81 13.31
C ASP A 313 18.98 13.97 12.06
N LYS A 314 18.62 12.69 12.24
CA LYS A 314 18.28 11.76 11.14
C LYS A 314 16.79 11.69 10.82
N HIS A 315 15.95 12.32 11.66
CA HIS A 315 14.50 12.19 11.63
C HIS A 315 14.01 10.73 11.57
N SER A 316 14.69 9.83 12.30
CA SER A 316 14.40 8.41 12.31
C SER A 316 14.58 7.83 13.71
N TYR A 317 13.87 6.75 14.02
CA TYR A 317 14.17 6.01 15.25
C TYR A 317 15.46 5.23 15.09
N LYS A 318 16.28 5.21 16.14
CA LYS A 318 17.50 4.40 16.14
C LYS A 318 17.16 2.94 15.91
N THR A 319 17.87 2.38 14.95
CA THR A 319 17.77 0.98 14.56
C THR A 319 18.69 0.14 15.44
N CYS A 320 18.57 -1.18 15.37
CA CYS A 320 19.53 -2.07 16.02
C CYS A 320 20.96 -1.89 15.46
N ALA A 321 21.10 -1.45 14.20
CA ALA A 321 22.39 -1.16 13.54
C ALA A 321 23.18 -0.10 14.31
N GLU A 322 22.46 0.78 15.00
CA GLU A 322 23.00 1.98 15.62
C GLU A 322 23.17 1.83 17.13
N LYS A 323 22.54 0.84 17.77
CA LYS A 323 22.60 0.64 19.23
C LYS A 323 22.40 -0.83 19.62
N LYS A 324 23.34 -1.35 20.43
CA LYS A 324 23.31 -2.71 20.97
C LYS A 324 21.98 -2.99 21.69
N TYR A 325 21.34 -4.08 21.29
CA TYR A 325 19.91 -4.28 21.40
C TYR A 325 19.47 -5.08 22.64
N ASP A 326 18.24 -4.85 23.12
CA ASP A 326 17.54 -5.74 24.07
C ASP A 326 16.53 -6.58 23.30
N ASN A 327 16.90 -7.83 23.00
CA ASN A 327 16.10 -8.79 22.23
C ASN A 327 14.66 -8.95 22.78
N ALA A 328 14.43 -8.66 24.07
CA ALA A 328 13.10 -8.74 24.67
C ALA A 328 12.10 -7.70 24.14
N ASN A 329 12.57 -6.60 23.54
CA ASN A 329 11.71 -5.53 22.98
C ASN A 329 11.73 -5.48 21.44
N ALA A 330 12.32 -6.47 20.74
CA ALA A 330 12.24 -6.59 19.29
C ALA A 330 10.93 -7.19 18.82
N GLN A 331 10.33 -6.55 17.83
CA GLN A 331 9.25 -7.11 17.03
C GLN A 331 9.73 -7.45 15.63
N PHE A 332 9.01 -8.34 14.96
CA PHE A 332 9.29 -8.69 13.58
C PHE A 332 9.21 -7.46 12.68
N LEU A 333 10.23 -7.26 11.84
CA LEU A 333 10.10 -6.42 10.66
C LEU A 333 9.74 -7.33 9.49
N TYR A 334 8.54 -7.12 8.94
CA TYR A 334 8.02 -7.94 7.84
C TYR A 334 8.39 -7.32 6.50
N PHE A 335 9.17 -8.06 5.71
CA PHE A 335 9.42 -7.72 4.32
C PHE A 335 8.65 -8.66 3.40
N SER A 336 7.89 -8.09 2.46
CA SER A 336 7.34 -8.85 1.33
C SER A 336 7.58 -8.11 0.03
N CYS A 337 7.81 -8.82 -1.06
CA CYS A 337 7.92 -8.21 -2.37
C CYS A 337 6.60 -7.49 -2.72
N PRO A 338 6.66 -6.39 -3.49
CA PRO A 338 5.46 -5.70 -3.97
C PRO A 338 4.47 -6.64 -4.65
N ALA A 339 3.22 -6.21 -4.75
CA ALA A 339 2.16 -7.01 -5.37
C ALA A 339 2.58 -7.57 -6.75
N ASP A 340 2.38 -8.89 -6.93
CA ASP A 340 2.79 -9.66 -8.11
C ASP A 340 4.29 -9.72 -8.41
N GLN A 341 5.13 -9.50 -7.40
CA GLN A 341 6.56 -9.74 -7.51
C GLN A 341 6.98 -10.91 -6.64
N VAL A 342 8.10 -11.54 -7.03
CA VAL A 342 8.72 -12.65 -6.31
C VAL A 342 10.14 -12.29 -5.90
N MET A 343 10.64 -12.94 -4.86
CA MET A 343 12.00 -12.71 -4.39
C MET A 343 13.00 -13.45 -5.28
N THR A 344 13.97 -12.74 -5.82
CA THR A 344 15.02 -13.30 -6.72
C THR A 344 16.41 -13.18 -6.14
N GLY A 345 16.59 -12.38 -5.09
CA GLY A 345 17.89 -12.16 -4.47
C GLY A 345 17.79 -11.54 -3.10
N ARG A 346 18.92 -11.56 -2.39
CA ARG A 346 19.09 -10.99 -1.07
C ARG A 346 20.54 -10.51 -0.92
N SER A 347 20.70 -9.38 -0.26
CA SER A 347 21.99 -8.84 0.17
C SER A 347 21.86 -8.47 1.63
N HIS A 348 22.93 -8.72 2.38
CA HIS A 348 23.05 -8.38 3.77
C HIS A 348 24.50 -7.95 4.02
N GLU A 349 24.69 -6.83 4.70
CA GLU A 349 25.99 -6.21 4.96
C GLU A 349 26.16 -5.95 6.45
N GLY A 350 27.21 -6.51 7.05
CA GLY A 350 27.51 -6.37 8.47
C GLY A 350 27.21 -7.64 9.27
N ASP A 351 27.07 -7.47 10.59
CA ASP A 351 26.36 -8.44 11.40
C ASP A 351 24.85 -8.25 11.21
N GLU A 352 24.08 -8.89 12.06
CA GLU A 352 22.64 -9.15 12.07
C GLU A 352 21.84 -7.86 12.25
N ASN A 353 22.53 -6.83 12.75
CA ASN A 353 22.04 -5.47 12.85
C ASN A 353 22.29 -4.66 11.57
N GLY A 354 23.00 -5.24 10.62
CA GLY A 354 23.38 -4.69 9.35
C GLY A 354 22.22 -4.54 8.36
N ASP A 355 22.50 -3.76 7.32
CA ASP A 355 21.50 -3.44 6.32
C ASP A 355 21.22 -4.64 5.42
N THR A 356 19.95 -5.03 5.37
CA THR A 356 19.44 -6.02 4.43
C THR A 356 18.69 -5.34 3.30
N ARG A 357 18.78 -5.92 2.11
CA ARG A 357 17.88 -5.61 1.00
C ARG A 357 17.53 -6.87 0.23
N TYR A 358 16.37 -6.84 -0.39
CA TYR A 358 15.85 -7.95 -1.17
C TYR A 358 15.65 -7.53 -2.61
N GLN A 359 15.95 -8.43 -3.54
CA GLN A 359 15.63 -8.22 -4.94
C GLN A 359 14.27 -8.84 -5.23
N CYS A 360 13.37 -8.03 -5.77
CA CYS A 360 12.04 -8.44 -6.19
C CYS A 360 11.90 -8.26 -7.70
N ALA A 361 11.21 -9.17 -8.35
CA ALA A 361 11.05 -9.16 -9.80
C ALA A 361 9.64 -9.56 -10.23
N GLU A 362 9.26 -9.09 -11.42
CA GLU A 362 8.02 -9.47 -12.08
C GLU A 362 8.24 -10.71 -12.96
N LEU A 363 7.17 -11.48 -13.15
CA LEU A 363 7.19 -12.70 -13.94
C LEU A 363 6.28 -12.57 -15.17
N TYR A 364 6.78 -12.91 -16.34
CA TYR A 364 6.03 -12.83 -17.61
C TYR A 364 6.08 -14.14 -18.39
N GLN A 365 4.93 -14.61 -18.85
CA GLN A 365 4.85 -15.77 -19.74
C GLN A 365 4.95 -15.31 -21.20
N GLY A 366 6.13 -15.46 -21.80
CA GLY A 366 6.39 -14.95 -23.15
C GLY A 366 6.82 -13.48 -23.17
N ALA A 367 6.11 -12.64 -23.94
CA ALA A 367 6.49 -11.23 -24.13
C ALA A 367 6.22 -10.37 -22.88
N ASN A 368 7.02 -9.30 -22.70
CA ASN A 368 6.88 -8.32 -21.62
C ASN A 368 5.66 -7.41 -21.85
N GLU A 369 4.46 -7.94 -21.58
CA GLU A 369 3.19 -7.24 -21.74
C GLU A 369 2.28 -7.51 -20.53
N ALA A 370 1.47 -6.54 -20.11
CA ALA A 370 0.60 -6.68 -18.94
C ALA A 370 -0.34 -7.92 -19.01
N LYS A 371 -0.80 -8.28 -20.22
CA LYS A 371 -1.63 -9.47 -20.45
C LYS A 371 -0.89 -10.80 -20.23
N ASN A 372 0.43 -10.78 -20.23
CA ASN A 372 1.32 -11.93 -20.04
C ASN A 372 1.90 -11.98 -18.61
N ARG A 373 1.49 -11.06 -17.73
CA ARG A 373 2.03 -10.96 -16.36
C ARG A 373 1.46 -12.08 -15.48
N VAL A 374 2.35 -12.86 -14.89
CA VAL A 374 2.01 -13.89 -13.89
C VAL A 374 1.56 -13.18 -12.61
N THR A 375 0.54 -13.73 -11.95
CA THR A 375 0.05 -13.19 -10.69
C THR A 375 0.56 -13.99 -9.50
N VAL A 376 0.87 -13.29 -8.42
CA VAL A 376 1.38 -13.87 -7.17
C VAL A 376 0.26 -13.91 -6.14
N TRP A 377 0.11 -15.05 -5.48
CA TRP A 377 -0.91 -15.31 -4.47
C TRP A 377 -0.22 -15.76 -3.18
N PRO A 378 0.14 -14.82 -2.30
CA PRO A 378 0.76 -15.11 -1.01
C PRO A 378 -0.13 -16.04 -0.16
N ALA A 379 0.51 -16.96 0.55
CA ALA A 379 -0.12 -17.77 1.58
C ALA A 379 -0.03 -17.04 2.95
N SER A 380 -0.15 -17.81 4.03
CA SER A 380 0.16 -17.30 5.38
C SER A 380 1.66 -17.35 5.64
N TRP A 381 2.14 -16.42 6.46
CA TRP A 381 3.48 -16.48 7.04
C TRP A 381 3.70 -17.80 7.78
N SER A 382 4.91 -18.33 7.70
CA SER A 382 5.30 -19.52 8.45
C SER A 382 5.22 -19.28 9.97
N ALA A 383 5.18 -20.37 10.73
CA ALA A 383 5.50 -20.29 12.15
C ALA A 383 6.92 -19.69 12.35
N PRO A 384 7.19 -19.10 13.52
CA PRO A 384 8.55 -18.69 13.90
C PRO A 384 9.53 -19.86 13.84
N ILE A 385 10.68 -19.65 13.21
CA ILE A 385 11.77 -20.63 13.11
C ILE A 385 13.03 -19.93 13.64
N LYS A 386 13.68 -20.52 14.66
CA LYS A 386 14.97 -20.03 15.13
C LYS A 386 15.95 -20.00 13.96
N GLU A 387 16.59 -18.87 13.69
CA GLU A 387 17.44 -18.75 12.50
C GLU A 387 18.71 -19.59 12.57
N SER A 388 19.40 -19.58 13.71
CA SER A 388 20.62 -20.36 13.93
C SER A 388 20.39 -21.83 13.57
N ASN A 389 21.10 -22.35 12.56
CA ASN A 389 20.99 -23.73 12.09
C ASN A 389 19.60 -24.13 11.59
N SER A 390 18.98 -23.28 10.76
CA SER A 390 17.68 -23.55 10.16
C SER A 390 17.73 -23.80 8.65
N GLU A 391 16.77 -24.58 8.21
CA GLU A 391 16.46 -24.79 6.80
C GLU A 391 14.96 -24.57 6.60
N HIS A 392 14.60 -23.72 5.64
CA HIS A 392 13.23 -23.49 5.24
C HIS A 392 13.08 -23.61 3.73
N ALA A 393 12.19 -24.50 3.30
CA ALA A 393 11.77 -24.62 1.92
C ALA A 393 10.28 -24.27 1.80
N CYS A 394 9.94 -23.47 0.79
CA CYS A 394 8.55 -23.23 0.47
C CYS A 394 7.84 -24.54 0.09
N PRO A 395 6.55 -24.70 0.45
CA PRO A 395 5.79 -25.87 0.07
C PRO A 395 5.79 -26.12 -1.45
N ALA A 396 5.54 -27.36 -1.86
CA ALA A 396 5.50 -27.72 -3.28
C ALA A 396 4.59 -26.79 -4.11
N GLY A 397 5.10 -26.34 -5.26
CA GLY A 397 4.40 -25.40 -6.14
C GLY A 397 4.42 -23.93 -5.68
N GLN A 398 5.24 -23.57 -4.70
CA GLN A 398 5.36 -22.21 -4.18
C GLN A 398 6.80 -21.67 -4.25
N VAL A 399 6.91 -20.34 -4.19
CA VAL A 399 8.18 -19.61 -4.15
C VAL A 399 8.17 -18.60 -3.01
N MET A 400 9.35 -18.19 -2.58
CA MET A 400 9.51 -17.20 -1.52
C MET A 400 9.19 -15.80 -2.06
N VAL A 401 8.38 -15.08 -1.30
CA VAL A 401 7.97 -13.70 -1.62
C VAL A 401 8.14 -12.75 -0.45
N GLY A 402 8.55 -13.25 0.73
CA GLY A 402 8.81 -12.42 1.88
C GLY A 402 9.56 -13.16 2.99
N ARG A 403 10.16 -12.38 3.87
CA ARG A 403 10.87 -12.83 5.07
C ARG A 403 10.63 -11.80 6.17
N ALA A 404 10.56 -12.26 7.41
CA ALA A 404 10.47 -11.41 8.58
C ALA A 404 11.42 -11.93 9.64
N HIS A 405 12.08 -11.03 10.33
CA HIS A 405 13.04 -11.37 11.37
C HIS A 405 12.95 -10.35 12.51
N LYS A 406 13.40 -10.76 13.70
CA LYS A 406 13.43 -9.93 14.92
C LYS A 406 14.69 -10.31 15.70
N GLY A 407 15.34 -9.34 16.32
CA GLY A 407 16.54 -9.56 17.13
C GLY A 407 17.76 -10.01 16.32
N ASP A 408 18.62 -10.78 16.97
CA ASP A 408 19.81 -11.44 16.41
C ASP A 408 19.49 -12.87 15.88
N GLU A 409 20.48 -13.60 15.38
CA GLU A 409 20.36 -14.91 14.72
C GLU A 409 19.84 -16.01 15.64
N ASN A 410 19.83 -15.75 16.95
CA ASN A 410 19.24 -16.66 17.92
C ASN A 410 17.72 -16.49 18.07
N ASN A 411 17.15 -15.49 17.42
CA ASN A 411 15.73 -15.20 17.43
C ASN A 411 15.04 -15.79 16.20
N ASP A 412 13.77 -15.43 16.06
CA ASP A 412 12.86 -16.05 15.13
C ASP A 412 12.89 -15.37 13.77
N THR A 413 12.88 -16.20 12.73
CA THR A 413 12.58 -15.83 11.36
C THR A 413 11.24 -16.43 10.93
N ARG A 414 10.51 -15.71 10.08
CA ARG A 414 9.34 -16.21 9.35
C ARG A 414 9.53 -16.03 7.86
N TYR A 415 8.90 -16.89 7.08
CA TYR A 415 8.94 -16.85 5.64
C TYR A 415 7.53 -16.75 5.06
N LEU A 416 7.40 -16.01 3.97
CA LEU A 416 6.16 -15.90 3.21
C LEU A 416 6.37 -16.57 1.86
N CYS A 417 5.58 -17.59 1.60
CA CYS A 417 5.56 -18.30 0.32
C CYS A 417 4.29 -17.97 -0.46
N ALA A 418 4.35 -18.08 -1.78
CA ALA A 418 3.22 -17.79 -2.67
C ALA A 418 3.06 -18.83 -3.77
N LYS A 419 1.80 -19.08 -4.15
CA LYS A 419 1.47 -19.77 -5.40
C LYS A 419 1.50 -18.77 -6.54
N LEU A 420 1.90 -19.24 -7.72
CA LEU A 420 1.94 -18.45 -8.94
C LEU A 420 0.81 -18.87 -9.87
N ARG A 421 0.16 -17.91 -10.53
CA ARG A 421 -0.88 -18.17 -11.53
C ARG A 421 -0.50 -17.59 -12.87
N ALA A 422 -0.72 -18.39 -13.91
CA ALA A 422 -0.58 -17.96 -15.29
C ALA A 422 -1.47 -16.74 -15.57
N PRO A 423 -1.12 -15.92 -16.57
CA PRO A 423 -2.00 -14.89 -17.07
C PRO A 423 -3.30 -15.52 -17.60
N ALA A 424 -4.40 -14.78 -17.50
CA ALA A 424 -5.70 -15.26 -17.96
C ALA A 424 -5.84 -15.08 -19.48
N ASN A 425 -5.72 -16.17 -20.24
CA ASN A 425 -5.88 -16.17 -21.71
C ASN A 425 -7.34 -16.09 -22.15
#